data_AF-A0AAW5ARM7-F1
#
_entry.id   AF-A0AAW5ARM7-F1
#
_cell.length_a   1.000
_cell.length_b   1.000
_cell.length_c   1.000
_cell.angle_alpha   90.00
_cell.angle_beta   90.00
_cell.angle_gamma   90.00
#
_symmetry.space_group_name_H-M   'P 1'
#
loop_
_entity.id
_entity.type
_entity.pdbx_description
1 polymer ?
#
loop_
_entity_poly.entity_id
_entity_poly.type
_entity_poly.pdbx_seq_one_letter_code
_entity_poly.pdbx_strand_id
1 'polypeptide(L)'
;MIETAYCKYIVPTICNLIDVVQDQRSKRINKIQGNTKSNGRLSMKLFHKTIDDDKEKTDNSILYSHEEEVRLDRERIKKEKDDTIKEVMSYFEATFKNILTSNEMSVMKENIMALNNKTEIKTAVLRRLNGVTSKDLYHLARNIGKRLGCSNMQIAHFIKKSFQLMLEDTEILTISSKLTCNEGRFTIKIIPIGTPLVAQSLPFSKD
;
A
#
# COMPACT_ATOMS: atom_id res chain seq x y z
N MET A 1 13.29 -18.62 22.86
CA MET A 1 12.12 -18.98 22.04
C MET A 1 11.90 -17.98 20.89
N ILE A 2 12.89 -17.72 20.02
CA ILE A 2 12.79 -16.73 18.93
C ILE A 2 12.92 -17.40 17.53
N GLU A 3 13.23 -18.70 17.47
CA GLU A 3 13.47 -19.40 16.18
C GLU A 3 12.19 -19.84 15.43
N THR A 4 11.03 -19.89 16.08
CA THR A 4 9.80 -20.39 15.44
C THR A 4 9.00 -19.34 14.67
N ALA A 5 9.32 -18.04 14.81
CA ALA A 5 8.63 -16.97 14.09
C ALA A 5 9.19 -16.73 12.67
N TYR A 6 10.46 -17.03 12.45
CA TYR A 6 11.13 -16.83 11.15
C TYR A 6 10.54 -17.74 10.05
N CYS A 7 10.21 -18.99 10.38
CA CYS A 7 9.70 -19.95 9.40
C CYS A 7 8.20 -19.84 9.08
N LYS A 8 7.37 -19.23 9.95
CA LYS A 8 5.90 -19.22 9.75
C LYS A 8 5.37 -18.06 8.91
N TYR A 9 6.06 -16.92 8.85
CA TYR A 9 5.53 -15.72 8.19
C TYR A 9 6.42 -15.16 7.07
N ILE A 10 7.73 -15.37 7.13
CA ILE A 10 8.67 -14.83 6.13
C ILE A 10 8.76 -15.76 4.91
N VAL A 11 8.85 -17.08 5.14
CA VAL A 11 8.96 -18.08 4.06
C VAL A 11 7.75 -18.06 3.11
N PRO A 12 6.48 -18.06 3.58
CA PRO A 12 5.33 -18.03 2.66
C PRO A 12 5.23 -16.71 1.87
N THR A 13 5.65 -15.60 2.47
CA THR A 13 5.60 -14.27 1.83
C THR A 13 6.65 -14.13 0.72
N ILE A 14 7.84 -14.70 0.91
CA ILE A 14 8.89 -14.74 -0.12
C ILE A 14 8.51 -15.71 -1.24
N CYS A 15 7.95 -16.89 -0.92
CA CYS A 15 7.46 -17.84 -1.93
C CYS A 15 6.37 -17.22 -2.82
N ASN A 16 5.39 -16.52 -2.24
CA ASN A 16 4.36 -15.83 -3.03
C ASN A 16 4.92 -14.74 -3.96
N LEU A 17 5.99 -14.06 -3.56
CA LEU A 17 6.63 -13.05 -4.40
C LEU A 17 7.41 -13.71 -5.55
N ILE A 18 8.07 -14.85 -5.30
CA ILE A 18 8.76 -15.63 -6.33
C ILE A 18 7.74 -16.20 -7.32
N ASP A 19 6.61 -16.74 -6.87
CA ASP A 19 5.58 -17.30 -7.74
C ASP A 19 4.95 -16.23 -8.64
N VAL A 20 4.70 -15.03 -8.12
CA VAL A 20 4.23 -13.89 -8.92
C VAL A 20 5.28 -13.45 -9.96
N VAL A 21 6.56 -13.43 -9.60
CA VAL A 21 7.65 -13.07 -10.53
C VAL A 21 7.84 -14.15 -11.61
N GLN A 22 7.71 -15.44 -11.28
CA GLN A 22 7.79 -16.54 -12.25
C GLN A 22 6.56 -16.61 -13.17
N ASP A 23 5.36 -16.30 -12.68
CA ASP A 23 4.14 -16.19 -13.50
C ASP A 23 4.24 -15.03 -14.51
N GLN A 24 4.78 -13.88 -14.09
CA GLN A 24 5.05 -12.75 -15.00
C GLN A 24 6.14 -13.08 -16.03
N ARG A 25 7.17 -13.83 -15.65
CA ARG A 25 8.22 -14.32 -16.57
C ARG A 25 7.66 -15.31 -17.59
N SER A 26 6.81 -16.24 -17.16
CA SER A 26 6.15 -17.23 -18.02
C SER A 26 5.18 -16.58 -19.02
N LYS A 27 4.45 -15.55 -18.59
CA LYS A 27 3.58 -14.75 -19.47
C LYS A 27 4.36 -13.96 -20.53
N ARG A 28 5.57 -13.46 -20.20
CA ARG A 28 6.46 -12.81 -21.17
C ARG A 28 7.07 -13.80 -22.17
N ILE A 29 7.47 -15.00 -21.73
CA ILE A 29 8.00 -16.04 -22.63
C ILE A 29 6.93 -16.51 -23.63
N ASN A 30 5.69 -16.73 -23.18
CA ASN A 30 4.59 -17.10 -24.08
C ASN A 30 4.21 -15.99 -25.08
N LYS A 31 4.40 -14.71 -24.72
CA LYS A 31 4.20 -13.58 -25.63
C LYS A 31 5.31 -13.47 -26.69
N ILE A 32 6.52 -13.94 -26.40
CA ILE A 32 7.64 -14.02 -27.36
C ILE A 32 7.47 -15.21 -28.31
N GLN A 33 6.91 -16.34 -27.84
CA GLN A 33 6.69 -17.55 -28.65
C GLN A 33 5.48 -17.46 -29.60
N GLY A 34 4.54 -16.53 -29.37
CA GLY A 34 3.36 -16.32 -30.21
C GLY A 34 3.59 -15.53 -31.51
N ASN A 35 4.73 -14.83 -31.65
CA ASN A 35 4.98 -13.92 -32.78
C ASN A 35 6.04 -14.42 -33.79
N THR A 36 6.48 -15.67 -33.70
CA THR A 36 7.46 -16.26 -34.63
C THR A 36 6.95 -17.56 -35.26
N LYS A 37 5.85 -17.46 -36.01
CA LYS A 37 5.47 -18.47 -37.02
C LYS A 37 5.04 -17.81 -38.32
N SER A 38 6.01 -17.29 -39.07
CA SER A 38 6.17 -17.56 -40.51
C SER A 38 7.24 -16.63 -41.07
N ASN A 39 8.41 -17.18 -41.39
CA ASN A 39 9.00 -17.10 -42.73
C ASN A 39 10.38 -17.74 -42.64
N GLY A 40 10.47 -18.92 -43.26
CA GLY A 40 11.66 -19.73 -43.27
C GLY A 40 12.81 -19.06 -44.02
N ARG A 41 14.01 -19.55 -43.68
CA ARG A 41 15.20 -19.57 -44.54
C ARG A 41 15.95 -18.25 -44.66
N LEU A 42 16.62 -17.84 -43.58
CA LEU A 42 17.89 -17.13 -43.71
C LEU A 42 18.95 -17.71 -42.76
N SER A 43 19.73 -18.62 -43.34
CA SER A 43 21.12 -18.94 -43.09
C SER A 43 21.74 -18.38 -41.81
N MET A 44 22.08 -19.29 -40.90
CA MET A 44 23.23 -19.21 -40.00
C MET A 44 24.51 -18.87 -40.82
N LYS A 45 24.73 -17.59 -41.14
CA LYS A 45 26.03 -17.05 -41.53
C LYS A 45 26.58 -16.38 -40.28
N LEU A 46 27.35 -17.11 -39.48
CA LEU A 46 28.80 -17.15 -39.61
C LEU A 46 29.41 -15.75 -39.43
N PHE A 47 29.40 -15.28 -38.18
CA PHE A 47 30.49 -14.44 -37.69
C PHE A 47 31.37 -15.32 -36.80
N HIS A 48 32.17 -16.17 -37.44
CA HIS A 48 33.48 -16.51 -36.88
C HIS A 48 34.41 -15.38 -37.27
N LYS A 49 34.74 -14.50 -36.31
CA LYS A 49 35.96 -13.72 -36.38
C LYS A 49 36.51 -13.60 -34.97
N THR A 50 37.56 -14.40 -34.75
CA THR A 50 38.62 -14.27 -33.75
C THR A 50 38.22 -13.83 -32.34
N ILE A 51 38.35 -14.79 -31.42
CA ILE A 51 38.72 -14.53 -30.03
C ILE A 51 39.96 -13.64 -30.07
N ASP A 52 39.85 -12.42 -29.54
CA ASP A 52 40.77 -11.81 -28.57
C ASP A 52 40.23 -10.40 -28.21
N ASP A 53 40.11 -10.12 -26.91
CA ASP A 53 39.88 -8.82 -26.23
C ASP A 53 38.49 -8.14 -26.07
N ASP A 54 37.41 -8.47 -26.77
CA ASP A 54 36.14 -7.68 -26.66
C ASP A 54 35.00 -8.29 -25.80
N LYS A 55 35.24 -9.43 -25.12
CA LYS A 55 34.18 -10.13 -24.36
C LYS A 55 33.78 -9.42 -23.05
N GLU A 56 34.66 -8.62 -22.48
CA GLU A 56 34.39 -7.90 -21.22
C GLU A 56 33.54 -6.63 -21.42
N LYS A 57 33.50 -6.08 -22.64
CA LYS A 57 32.86 -4.78 -22.91
C LYS A 57 31.35 -4.87 -23.17
N THR A 58 30.90 -5.99 -23.70
CA THR A 58 29.50 -6.18 -24.12
C THR A 58 28.62 -6.66 -22.96
N ASP A 59 29.16 -7.49 -22.07
CA ASP A 59 28.47 -7.95 -20.86
C ASP A 59 28.32 -6.82 -19.82
N ASN A 60 29.29 -5.91 -19.72
CA ASN A 60 29.23 -4.72 -18.86
C ASN A 60 28.17 -3.69 -19.34
N SER A 61 27.97 -3.55 -20.65
CA SER A 61 26.98 -2.61 -21.23
C SER A 61 25.53 -3.06 -20.97
N ILE A 62 25.26 -4.36 -21.10
CA ILE A 62 23.93 -4.95 -20.84
C ILE A 62 23.62 -4.95 -19.34
N LEU A 63 24.59 -5.30 -18.50
CA LEU A 63 24.44 -5.29 -17.03
C LEU A 63 24.16 -3.88 -16.49
N TYR A 64 24.88 -2.87 -16.98
CA TYR A 64 24.69 -1.46 -16.60
C TYR A 64 23.27 -0.96 -16.96
N SER A 65 22.71 -1.39 -18.09
CA SER A 65 21.36 -1.00 -18.50
C SER A 65 20.25 -1.56 -17.61
N HIS A 66 20.43 -2.77 -17.07
CA HIS A 66 19.44 -3.41 -16.18
C HIS A 66 19.51 -2.85 -14.76
N GLU A 67 20.71 -2.57 -14.24
CA GLU A 67 20.90 -1.98 -12.91
C GLU A 67 20.31 -0.56 -12.83
N GLU A 68 20.47 0.23 -13.89
CA GLU A 68 19.88 1.56 -14.01
C GLU A 68 18.35 1.52 -14.11
N GLU A 69 17.78 0.59 -14.88
CA GLU A 69 16.32 0.38 -14.95
C GLU A 69 15.74 0.00 -13.57
N VAL A 70 16.39 -0.93 -12.85
CA VAL A 70 15.98 -1.33 -11.50
C VAL A 70 16.08 -0.16 -10.52
N ARG A 71 17.10 0.69 -10.64
CA ARG A 71 17.27 1.89 -9.80
C ARG A 71 16.14 2.89 -10.03
N LEU A 72 15.83 3.18 -11.29
CA LEU A 72 14.75 4.09 -11.67
C LEU A 72 13.37 3.58 -11.20
N ASP A 73 13.11 2.28 -11.30
CA ASP A 73 11.87 1.69 -10.81
C ASP A 73 11.75 1.77 -9.28
N ARG A 74 12.84 1.52 -8.55
CA ARG A 74 12.86 1.71 -7.08
C ARG A 74 12.57 3.16 -6.70
N GLU A 75 13.12 4.12 -7.44
CA GLU A 75 12.90 5.54 -7.21
C GLU A 75 11.44 5.95 -7.50
N ARG A 76 10.87 5.47 -8.60
CA ARG A 76 9.45 5.67 -8.94
C ARG A 76 8.53 5.10 -7.86
N ILE A 77 8.74 3.84 -7.46
CA ILE A 77 7.94 3.19 -6.41
C ILE A 77 8.04 3.96 -5.08
N LYS A 78 9.23 4.44 -4.73
CA LYS A 78 9.44 5.25 -3.52
C LYS A 78 8.66 6.57 -3.63
N LYS A 79 8.78 7.28 -4.74
CA LYS A 79 8.07 8.54 -4.97
C LYS A 79 6.56 8.36 -4.92
N GLU A 80 6.02 7.33 -5.56
CA GLU A 80 4.59 7.02 -5.53
C GLU A 80 4.08 6.74 -4.11
N LYS A 81 4.88 6.03 -3.29
CA LYS A 81 4.58 5.82 -1.87
C LYS A 81 4.61 7.13 -1.08
N ASP A 82 5.61 7.98 -1.32
CA ASP A 82 5.74 9.29 -0.68
C ASP A 82 4.60 10.24 -1.05
N ASP A 83 4.12 10.20 -2.29
CA ASP A 83 2.98 11.00 -2.74
C ASP A 83 1.65 10.45 -2.18
N THR A 84 1.53 9.12 -2.07
CA THR A 84 0.37 8.47 -1.44
C THR A 84 0.24 8.87 0.03
N ILE A 85 1.33 8.84 0.80
CA ILE A 85 1.27 9.21 2.23
C ILE A 85 0.95 10.70 2.41
N LYS A 86 1.44 11.58 1.53
CA LYS A 86 1.08 13.01 1.54
C LYS A 86 -0.40 13.23 1.26
N GLU A 87 -0.96 12.56 0.26
CA GLU A 87 -2.40 12.62 -0.05
C GLU A 87 -3.23 12.19 1.17
N VAL A 88 -2.87 11.07 1.79
CA VAL A 88 -3.53 10.54 2.98
C VAL A 88 -3.47 11.52 4.16
N MET A 89 -2.30 12.10 4.44
CA MET A 89 -2.14 13.08 5.53
C MET A 89 -2.98 14.33 5.28
N SER A 90 -2.92 14.88 4.07
CA SER A 90 -3.70 16.07 3.71
C SER A 90 -5.21 15.81 3.82
N TYR A 91 -5.68 14.67 3.33
CA TYR A 91 -7.08 14.24 3.45
C TYR A 91 -7.52 14.13 4.92
N PHE A 92 -6.71 13.48 5.76
CA PHE A 92 -7.03 13.30 7.17
C PHE A 92 -7.08 14.65 7.91
N GLU A 93 -6.04 15.47 7.74
CA GLU A 93 -5.93 16.79 8.36
C GLU A 93 -7.11 17.68 8.00
N ALA A 94 -7.45 17.76 6.71
CA ALA A 94 -8.57 18.58 6.24
C ALA A 94 -9.92 18.08 6.77
N THR A 95 -10.12 16.76 6.86
CA THR A 95 -11.37 16.15 7.37
C THR A 95 -11.55 16.39 8.86
N PHE A 96 -10.47 16.33 9.66
CA PHE A 96 -10.52 16.40 11.12
C PHE A 96 -10.03 17.73 11.72
N LYS A 97 -9.68 18.73 10.90
CA LYS A 97 -9.12 20.03 11.31
C LYS A 97 -9.86 20.70 12.46
N ASN A 98 -11.19 20.64 12.43
CA ASN A 98 -12.06 21.31 13.40
C ASN A 98 -12.62 20.36 14.47
N ILE A 99 -12.18 19.10 14.48
CA ILE A 99 -12.65 18.05 15.40
C ILE A 99 -11.56 17.68 16.40
N LEU A 100 -10.31 17.58 15.95
CA LEU A 100 -9.17 17.21 16.79
C LEU A 100 -8.43 18.44 17.27
N THR A 101 -7.95 18.38 18.52
CA THR A 101 -6.94 19.32 19.02
C THR A 101 -5.61 19.11 18.29
N SER A 102 -4.70 20.09 18.36
CA SER A 102 -3.37 19.96 17.75
C SER A 102 -2.59 18.75 18.25
N ASN A 103 -2.73 18.39 19.54
CA ASN A 103 -2.08 17.21 20.12
C ASN A 103 -2.66 15.91 19.55
N GLU A 104 -3.99 15.79 19.52
CA GLU A 104 -4.67 14.62 18.94
C GLU A 104 -4.39 14.49 17.44
N MET A 105 -4.29 15.61 16.73
CA MET A 105 -3.87 15.63 15.33
C MET A 105 -2.48 15.03 15.16
N SER A 106 -1.51 15.40 16.03
CA SER A 106 -0.16 14.82 16.02
C SER A 106 -0.19 13.31 16.25
N VAL A 107 -0.91 12.86 17.28
CA VAL A 107 -1.10 11.43 17.59
C VAL A 107 -1.66 10.67 16.39
N MET A 108 -2.63 11.24 15.69
CA MET A 108 -3.23 10.59 14.54
C MET A 108 -2.30 10.55 13.32
N LYS A 109 -1.47 11.57 13.09
CA LYS A 109 -0.41 11.52 12.06
C LYS A 109 0.59 10.41 12.38
N GLU A 110 1.02 10.28 13.63
CA GLU A 110 1.89 9.18 14.06
C GLU A 110 1.24 7.81 13.82
N ASN A 111 -0.05 7.66 14.15
CA ASN A 111 -0.79 6.43 13.94
C ASN A 111 -0.95 6.06 12.46
N ILE A 112 -1.16 7.05 11.58
CA ILE A 112 -1.21 6.84 10.11
C ILE A 112 0.16 6.39 9.61
N MET A 113 1.26 6.99 10.10
CA MET A 113 2.61 6.54 9.78
C MET A 113 2.87 5.11 10.28
N ALA A 114 2.41 4.77 11.48
CA ALA A 114 2.51 3.43 12.03
C ALA A 114 1.75 2.41 11.16
N LEU A 115 0.54 2.75 10.70
CA LEU A 115 -0.22 1.92 9.76
C LEU A 115 0.53 1.71 8.45
N ASN A 116 1.08 2.79 7.85
CA ASN A 116 1.85 2.72 6.61
C ASN A 116 3.08 1.81 6.76
N ASN A 117 3.77 1.93 7.90
CA ASN A 117 4.98 1.16 8.21
C ASN A 117 4.67 -0.24 8.77
N LYS A 118 3.39 -0.57 8.99
CA LYS A 118 2.92 -1.84 9.60
C LYS A 118 3.51 -2.07 11.00
N THR A 119 3.70 -0.99 11.75
CA THR A 119 4.19 -1.01 13.13
C THR A 119 3.05 -0.87 14.13
N GLU A 120 3.36 -1.07 15.40
CA GLU A 120 2.38 -0.93 16.48
C GLU A 120 1.94 0.53 16.70
N ILE A 121 0.66 0.68 17.05
CA ILE A 121 0.06 1.95 17.48
C ILE A 121 0.17 2.07 18.99
N LYS A 122 0.85 3.12 19.44
CA LYS A 122 1.21 3.33 20.84
C LYS A 122 0.22 4.20 21.59
N THR A 123 -0.35 5.19 20.90
CA THR A 123 -1.16 6.25 21.50
C THR A 123 -2.51 6.34 20.80
N ALA A 124 -3.51 6.79 21.55
CA ALA A 124 -4.89 6.89 21.09
C ALA A 124 -5.45 8.28 21.39
N VAL A 125 -6.52 8.63 20.67
CA VAL A 125 -7.40 9.74 21.06
C VAL A 125 -8.29 9.25 22.21
N LEU A 126 -8.13 9.83 23.40
CA LEU A 126 -8.74 9.38 24.66
C LEU A 126 -10.02 10.15 25.02
N ARG A 127 -10.82 10.50 24.02
CA ARG A 127 -12.17 11.04 24.21
C ARG A 127 -13.11 10.58 23.10
N ARG A 128 -14.41 10.67 23.35
CA ARG A 128 -15.43 10.51 22.32
C ARG A 128 -15.50 11.79 21.48
N LEU A 129 -15.63 11.63 20.16
CA LEU A 129 -15.74 12.72 19.22
C LEU A 129 -17.21 13.00 18.93
N ASN A 130 -17.71 14.09 19.48
CA ASN A 130 -19.08 14.54 19.26
C ASN A 130 -19.30 14.84 17.76
N GLY A 131 -20.43 14.39 17.22
CA GLY A 131 -20.78 14.54 15.80
C GLY A 131 -20.08 13.55 14.84
N VAL A 132 -19.13 12.74 15.32
CA VAL A 132 -18.49 11.69 14.53
C VAL A 132 -19.09 10.34 14.89
N THR A 133 -19.56 9.58 13.92
CA THR A 133 -20.13 8.25 14.16
C THR A 133 -19.08 7.15 13.99
N SER A 134 -19.34 5.95 14.54
CA SER A 134 -18.47 4.79 14.27
C SER A 134 -18.39 4.45 12.77
N LYS A 135 -19.45 4.71 12.00
CA LYS A 135 -19.46 4.53 10.53
C LYS A 135 -18.53 5.52 9.82
N ASP A 136 -18.49 6.76 10.28
CA ASP A 136 -17.51 7.75 9.79
C ASP A 136 -16.09 7.24 10.00
N LEU A 137 -15.80 6.67 11.18
CA LEU A 137 -14.50 6.07 11.47
C LEU A 137 -14.21 4.86 10.59
N TYR A 138 -15.18 4.01 10.27
CA TYR A 138 -14.98 2.88 9.36
C TYR A 138 -14.64 3.34 7.93
N HIS A 139 -15.37 4.34 7.41
CA HIS A 139 -15.14 4.88 6.08
C HIS A 139 -13.81 5.63 6.01
N LEU A 140 -13.48 6.41 7.03
CA LEU A 140 -12.17 7.05 7.19
C LEU A 140 -11.05 6.01 7.13
N ALA A 141 -11.14 4.98 7.97
CA ALA A 141 -10.14 3.92 8.07
C ALA A 141 -9.97 3.20 6.73
N ARG A 142 -11.07 2.91 6.04
CA ARG A 142 -11.05 2.30 4.70
C ARG A 142 -10.37 3.22 3.69
N ASN A 143 -10.76 4.48 3.62
CA ASN A 143 -10.23 5.45 2.65
C ASN A 143 -8.72 5.59 2.80
N ILE A 144 -8.23 5.70 4.05
CA ILE A 144 -6.79 5.76 4.37
C ILE A 144 -6.12 4.42 4.06
N GLY A 145 -6.55 3.35 4.73
CA GLY A 145 -5.81 2.10 4.71
C GLY A 145 -5.82 1.40 3.35
N LYS A 146 -6.85 1.57 2.54
CA LYS A 146 -6.84 1.07 1.15
C LYS A 146 -5.87 1.83 0.26
N ARG A 147 -5.68 3.14 0.49
CA ARG A 147 -4.62 3.91 -0.18
C ARG A 147 -3.24 3.38 0.18
N LEU A 148 -3.04 3.02 1.45
CA LEU A 148 -1.77 2.49 1.96
C LEU A 148 -1.57 0.98 1.69
N GLY A 149 -2.46 0.33 0.93
CA GLY A 149 -2.34 -1.10 0.60
C GLY A 149 -2.54 -2.05 1.79
N CYS A 150 -3.29 -1.64 2.82
CA CYS A 150 -3.54 -2.44 4.01
C CYS A 150 -4.73 -3.40 3.85
N SER A 151 -4.63 -4.56 4.51
CA SER A 151 -5.73 -5.50 4.68
C SER A 151 -6.82 -4.96 5.61
N ASN A 152 -8.05 -5.47 5.51
CA ASN A 152 -9.15 -5.02 6.38
C ASN A 152 -8.84 -5.24 7.87
N MET A 153 -8.13 -6.33 8.21
CA MET A 153 -7.71 -6.59 9.59
C MET A 153 -6.75 -5.52 10.10
N GLN A 154 -5.72 -5.16 9.32
CA GLN A 154 -4.80 -4.09 9.70
C GLN A 154 -5.53 -2.76 9.90
N ILE A 155 -6.48 -2.45 9.01
CA ILE A 155 -7.31 -1.24 9.08
C ILE A 155 -8.18 -1.25 10.34
N ALA A 156 -8.79 -2.39 10.67
CA ALA A 156 -9.64 -2.55 11.84
C ALA A 156 -8.84 -2.39 13.14
N HIS A 157 -7.65 -3.00 13.23
CA HIS A 157 -6.74 -2.79 14.36
C HIS A 157 -6.34 -1.32 14.47
N PHE A 158 -6.00 -0.67 13.36
CA PHE A 158 -5.64 0.73 13.34
C PHE A 158 -6.72 1.62 13.94
N ILE A 159 -7.93 1.56 13.39
CA ILE A 159 -8.97 2.49 13.81
C ILE A 159 -9.45 2.20 15.24
N LYS A 160 -9.51 0.93 15.65
CA LYS A 160 -9.87 0.56 17.04
C LYS A 160 -8.82 1.05 18.04
N LYS A 161 -7.53 0.94 17.70
CA LYS A 161 -6.44 1.41 18.58
C LYS A 161 -6.35 2.93 18.62
N SER A 162 -6.62 3.61 17.52
CA SER A 162 -6.57 5.07 17.44
C SER A 162 -7.75 5.76 18.11
N PHE A 163 -8.96 5.18 18.07
CA PHE A 163 -10.17 5.75 18.67
C PHE A 163 -10.84 4.76 19.65
N GLN A 164 -10.13 4.43 20.72
CA GLN A 164 -10.52 3.36 21.65
C GLN A 164 -11.91 3.56 22.25
N LEU A 165 -12.20 4.78 22.74
CA LEU A 165 -13.49 5.08 23.38
C LEU A 165 -14.66 5.17 22.38
N MET A 166 -14.38 5.38 21.09
CA MET A 166 -15.43 5.40 20.06
C MET A 166 -15.85 4.00 19.61
N LEU A 167 -14.97 3.01 19.84
CA LEU A 167 -15.08 1.65 19.32
C LEU A 167 -14.84 0.60 20.40
N GLU A 168 -15.04 0.95 21.68
CA GLU A 168 -14.75 0.08 22.83
C GLU A 168 -15.54 -1.23 22.73
N ASP A 169 -16.85 -1.11 22.52
CA ASP A 169 -17.80 -2.23 22.43
C ASP A 169 -17.82 -2.92 21.05
N THR A 170 -17.03 -2.46 20.08
CA THR A 170 -17.03 -3.05 18.73
C THR A 170 -15.87 -4.00 18.53
N GLU A 171 -16.16 -5.27 18.27
CA GLU A 171 -15.12 -6.26 17.96
C GLU A 171 -14.37 -5.94 16.67
N ILE A 172 -13.09 -6.32 16.62
CA ILE A 172 -12.21 -6.07 15.46
C ILE A 172 -12.77 -6.72 14.18
N LEU A 173 -13.31 -7.93 14.28
CA LEU A 173 -13.92 -8.62 13.14
C LEU A 173 -15.14 -7.87 12.60
N THR A 174 -15.95 -7.31 13.50
CA THR A 174 -17.10 -6.46 13.15
C THR A 174 -16.64 -5.16 12.46
N ILE A 175 -15.57 -4.53 12.94
CA ILE A 175 -15.00 -3.36 12.28
C ILE A 175 -14.52 -3.73 10.87
N SER A 176 -13.77 -4.82 10.74
CA SER A 176 -13.20 -5.33 9.48
C SER A 176 -14.26 -5.60 8.42
N SER A 177 -15.40 -6.17 8.81
CA SER A 177 -16.53 -6.44 7.90
C SER A 177 -17.33 -5.19 7.54
N LYS A 178 -17.41 -4.21 8.45
CA LYS A 178 -18.16 -2.96 8.24
C LYS A 178 -17.40 -1.85 7.52
N LEU A 179 -16.12 -2.04 7.18
CA LEU A 179 -15.34 -1.06 6.40
C LEU A 179 -16.03 -0.65 5.09
N THR A 180 -16.81 -1.55 4.48
CA THR A 180 -17.54 -1.33 3.21
C THR A 180 -19.03 -1.07 3.41
N CYS A 181 -19.52 -0.98 4.64
CA CYS A 181 -20.94 -0.84 4.94
C CYS A 181 -21.43 0.58 4.60
N ASN A 182 -22.14 0.74 3.49
CA ASN A 182 -22.66 2.02 3.01
C ASN A 182 -24.12 2.29 3.44
N GLU A 183 -24.64 1.54 4.41
CA GLU A 183 -26.01 1.68 4.88
C GLU A 183 -26.10 2.64 6.07
N GLY A 184 -27.19 3.40 6.16
CA GLY A 184 -27.50 4.30 7.27
C GLY A 184 -26.84 5.68 7.18
N ARG A 185 -26.77 6.38 8.32
CA ARG A 185 -26.27 7.77 8.39
C ARG A 185 -24.77 7.80 8.66
N PHE A 186 -24.04 8.53 7.82
CA PHE A 186 -22.62 8.86 7.93
C PHE A 186 -22.35 10.13 7.13
N THR A 187 -21.33 10.87 7.54
CA THR A 187 -20.83 12.08 6.87
C THR A 187 -19.70 11.73 5.91
N ILE A 188 -18.76 10.88 6.33
CA ILE A 188 -17.62 10.46 5.50
C ILE A 188 -18.09 9.36 4.55
N LYS A 189 -18.07 9.62 3.25
CA LYS A 189 -18.35 8.66 2.18
C LYS A 189 -17.13 7.80 1.88
N ILE A 190 -17.40 6.56 1.48
CA ILE A 190 -16.39 5.67 0.90
C ILE A 190 -15.92 6.26 -0.44
N ILE A 191 -14.61 6.43 -0.57
CA ILE A 191 -13.99 6.92 -1.80
C ILE A 191 -13.47 5.71 -2.60
N PRO A 192 -13.80 5.61 -3.91
CA PRO A 192 -13.25 4.57 -4.77
C PRO A 192 -11.72 4.57 -4.82
N ILE A 193 -11.13 3.38 -4.94
CA ILE A 193 -9.68 3.29 -5.15
C ILE A 193 -9.37 3.80 -6.56
N GLY A 194 -8.36 4.65 -6.68
CA GLY A 194 -7.96 5.26 -7.96
C GLY A 194 -8.52 6.67 -8.19
N THR A 195 -9.46 7.13 -7.36
CA THR A 195 -9.91 8.54 -7.37
C THR A 195 -9.20 9.34 -6.27
N PRO A 196 -8.98 10.65 -6.44
CA PRO A 196 -8.39 11.49 -5.40
C PRO A 196 -9.16 11.44 -4.08
N LEU A 197 -8.45 11.48 -2.95
CA LEU A 197 -9.07 11.62 -1.64
C LEU A 197 -9.63 13.04 -1.47
N VAL A 198 -10.94 13.13 -1.22
CA VAL A 198 -11.65 14.40 -1.02
C VAL A 198 -12.11 14.49 0.43
N ALA A 199 -11.64 15.51 1.13
CA ALA A 199 -11.99 15.77 2.52
C ALA A 199 -13.47 16.12 2.66
N GLN A 200 -14.07 15.68 3.77
CA GLN A 200 -15.48 15.89 4.06
C GLN A 200 -15.61 16.64 5.37
N SER A 201 -16.45 17.68 5.40
CA SER A 201 -16.65 18.49 6.60
C SER A 201 -17.52 17.73 7.60
N LEU A 202 -16.90 17.30 8.70
CA LEU A 202 -17.62 16.72 9.83
C LEU A 202 -18.42 17.81 10.56
N PRO A 203 -19.60 17.48 11.12
CA PRO A 203 -20.39 18.43 11.89
C PRO A 203 -19.54 18.92 13.08
N PHE A 204 -19.43 20.24 13.18
CA PHE A 204 -18.69 20.88 14.26
C PHE A 204 -19.40 20.62 15.59
N SER A 205 -18.71 20.03 16.55
CA SER A 205 -19.18 20.02 17.94
C SER A 205 -18.60 21.23 18.65
N LYS A 206 -19.46 22.18 19.01
CA LYS A 206 -19.17 23.05 20.15
C LYS A 206 -19.42 22.19 21.38
N ASP A 207 -18.36 21.81 22.07
CA ASP A 207 -18.48 21.40 23.46
C ASP A 207 -18.93 22.62 24.31
#